data_AF-A0A8K0X2T9-F1
#
_entry.id   AF-A0A8K0X2T9-F1
#
_cell.length_a   1.000
_cell.length_b   1.000
_cell.length_c   1.000
_cell.angle_alpha   90.00
_cell.angle_beta   90.00
_cell.angle_gamma   90.00
#
_symmetry.space_group_name_H-M   'P 1'
#
loop_
_entity.id
_entity.type
_entity.pdbx_description
1 polymer ?
#
loop_
_entity_poly.entity_id
_entity_poly.type
_entity_poly.pdbx_seq_one_letter_code
_entity_poly.pdbx_strand_id
1 'polypeptide(L)'
;MELSPDTIDSVIHPTAAFLPHDAARSHPAVGSITDTPSPSWEMSHLNPKNRVDSLSPLSEPLFRIDGSTAFGSQFYAVPVFMDPLPPLRIDVFIPELSTQPRHIRDILELDRAFHTKDRTRVAHLAISKHIQRRLQLWTKTLDQPGDYLGSLPFGSRIVFKNMALDIRQIEIEIGPAHALETFLFSEAQFRETWGPDIHLPPAIDISQVQFLEQIHDSTCLVRVDGVYHILKALTSFSKYLYHELKMLLTMKPHPNVMSSPVHIVTKQVKFGAKRAVIGFTLEYHEHGTMRDIVPLLGSSGALTSTEQFKWALQIASGLTHLRETSGNFYPDLRLDNIVLSSKRDAIMVDFEQRGVWCEFAAPEVNAVEYIRMIATGENVPEDVREKFADRMETLCPGYEDLLSREKYTNPPGGYNVSWLSLNPAEQEAAEVYMLGRVLWCLFEGVSAPQKATIWISYRWESPLQFPAYRRTPEAIRRLIDSCTKGRRPTLDTTVVRQGSRLVLSGQDPSEATREAVLDVARTWWTKEVRWAEDYLDMRQSQMASGQWNYNPYDRPKLREVLQQLKTIKADMGVI
;
A
#
# COMPACT_ATOMS: atom_id res chain seq x y z
N MET A 1 -14.18 18.13 5.91
CA MET A 1 -14.56 16.77 6.38
C MET A 1 -13.35 16.10 7.04
N GLU A 2 -13.52 15.39 8.18
CA GLU A 2 -12.42 14.64 8.83
C GLU A 2 -12.10 13.35 8.06
N LEU A 3 -10.85 12.87 8.09
CA LEU A 3 -10.50 11.57 7.54
C LEU A 3 -10.94 10.44 8.47
N SER A 4 -11.65 9.47 7.92
CA SER A 4 -12.04 8.22 8.58
C SER A 4 -12.08 7.07 7.58
N PRO A 5 -12.09 5.80 8.03
CA PRO A 5 -12.36 4.67 7.15
C PRO A 5 -13.63 4.87 6.31
N ASP A 6 -14.72 5.38 6.88
CA ASP A 6 -15.97 5.65 6.13
C ASP A 6 -15.79 6.70 5.00
N THR A 7 -14.82 7.60 5.15
CA THR A 7 -14.52 8.62 4.13
C THR A 7 -13.95 7.98 2.86
N ILE A 8 -13.33 6.80 2.99
CA ILE A 8 -12.78 6.05 1.87
C ILE A 8 -13.89 5.70 0.90
N ASP A 9 -14.95 5.04 1.37
CA ASP A 9 -16.07 4.64 0.53
C ASP A 9 -16.94 5.84 0.10
N SER A 10 -17.09 6.84 0.98
CA SER A 10 -18.00 7.96 0.72
C SER A 10 -17.41 9.12 -0.09
N VAL A 11 -16.09 9.16 -0.26
CA VAL A 11 -15.42 10.26 -0.97
C VAL A 11 -14.36 9.75 -1.94
N ILE A 12 -13.52 8.79 -1.54
CA ILE A 12 -12.31 8.46 -2.29
C ILE A 12 -12.48 7.29 -3.26
N HIS A 13 -13.45 6.42 -3.03
CA HIS A 13 -13.74 5.28 -3.89
C HIS A 13 -14.91 5.58 -4.83
N PRO A 14 -14.99 4.90 -6.00
CA PRO A 14 -16.11 5.01 -6.94
C PRO A 14 -17.46 4.61 -6.35
N THR A 15 -17.46 3.86 -5.24
CA THR A 15 -18.66 3.55 -4.46
C THR A 15 -19.41 4.81 -4.02
N ALA A 16 -18.72 5.93 -3.83
CA ALA A 16 -19.30 7.24 -3.50
C ALA A 16 -20.38 7.71 -4.48
N ALA A 17 -20.34 7.27 -5.75
CA ALA A 17 -21.37 7.59 -6.74
C ALA A 17 -22.76 7.03 -6.38
N PHE A 18 -22.82 5.98 -5.56
CA PHE A 18 -24.04 5.19 -5.31
C PHE A 18 -24.47 5.15 -3.85
N LEU A 19 -23.67 5.73 -2.93
CA LEU A 19 -24.02 5.71 -1.51
C LEU A 19 -25.23 6.60 -1.21
N PRO A 20 -26.24 6.08 -0.48
CA PRO A 20 -27.43 6.83 -0.12
C PRO A 20 -27.08 8.12 0.62
N HIS A 21 -27.79 9.21 0.30
CA HIS A 21 -27.60 10.49 0.97
C HIS A 21 -27.71 10.40 2.49
N ASP A 22 -28.59 9.54 3.00
CA ASP A 22 -28.83 9.40 4.44
C ASP A 22 -27.87 8.41 5.13
N ALA A 23 -27.33 7.42 4.43
CA ALA A 23 -26.28 6.53 4.97
C ALA A 23 -24.95 7.27 5.17
N ALA A 24 -24.65 8.26 4.33
CA ALA A 24 -23.51 9.16 4.52
C ALA A 24 -23.73 10.22 5.63
N ARG A 25 -24.99 10.41 6.06
CA ARG A 25 -25.46 11.37 7.09
C ARG A 25 -25.76 10.74 8.45
N SER A 26 -26.00 9.43 8.52
CA SER A 26 -26.47 8.73 9.73
C SER A 26 -25.39 8.46 10.77
N HIS A 27 -24.12 8.70 10.44
CA HIS A 27 -23.08 8.85 11.45
C HIS A 27 -23.09 10.29 11.95
N PRO A 28 -23.14 10.52 13.28
CA PRO A 28 -23.34 11.84 13.84
C PRO A 28 -22.33 12.79 13.21
N ALA A 29 -22.83 13.87 12.61
CA ALA A 29 -22.01 15.01 12.25
C ALA A 29 -21.23 15.41 13.50
N VAL A 30 -19.97 15.00 13.59
CA VAL A 30 -19.05 15.53 14.58
C VAL A 30 -18.94 17.00 14.23
N GLY A 31 -19.54 17.83 15.10
CA GLY A 31 -20.12 19.11 14.76
C GLY A 31 -19.24 20.03 13.89
N SER A 32 -19.94 20.77 13.04
CA SER A 32 -19.54 22.09 12.53
C SER A 32 -18.74 22.87 13.58
N ILE A 33 -17.67 23.54 13.16
CA ILE A 33 -16.81 24.42 13.97
C ILE A 33 -17.53 25.74 14.27
N THR A 34 -18.79 25.68 14.65
CA THR A 34 -19.54 26.83 15.14
C THR A 34 -19.69 26.62 16.64
N ASP A 35 -18.81 27.28 17.39
CA ASP A 35 -18.82 27.42 18.86
C ASP A 35 -19.23 26.16 19.62
N THR A 36 -18.29 25.21 19.78
CA THR A 36 -18.46 24.22 20.84
C THR A 36 -18.31 24.97 22.17
N PRO A 37 -19.34 25.02 23.03
CA PRO A 37 -19.15 25.54 24.39
C PRO A 37 -17.99 24.77 25.02
N SER A 38 -17.16 25.46 25.80
CA SER A 38 -16.08 24.82 26.55
C SER A 38 -16.61 23.51 27.15
N PRO A 39 -15.93 22.37 26.92
CA PRO A 39 -16.44 21.08 27.38
C PRO A 39 -16.77 21.21 28.86
N SER A 40 -17.93 20.69 29.27
CA SER A 40 -18.33 20.71 30.68
C SER A 40 -17.18 20.16 31.52
N TRP A 41 -17.06 20.57 32.79
CA TRP A 41 -15.98 20.07 33.64
C TRP A 41 -15.90 18.54 33.62
N GLU A 42 -17.03 17.85 33.50
CA GLU A 42 -17.12 16.40 33.39
C GLU A 42 -16.48 15.82 32.12
N MET A 43 -16.41 16.58 31.04
CA MET A 43 -15.83 16.19 29.74
C MET A 43 -14.47 16.85 29.47
N SER A 44 -14.05 17.79 30.32
CA SER A 44 -12.79 18.50 30.19
C SER A 44 -11.59 17.57 30.36
N HIS A 45 -10.57 17.73 29.52
CA HIS A 45 -9.27 17.08 29.65
C HIS A 45 -8.51 17.51 30.92
N LEU A 46 -8.89 18.66 31.49
CA LEU A 46 -8.33 19.12 32.76
C LEU A 46 -8.95 18.40 33.95
N ASN A 47 -10.08 17.72 33.78
CA ASN A 47 -10.67 16.89 34.82
C ASN A 47 -9.78 15.66 35.06
N PRO A 48 -9.29 15.45 36.29
CA PRO A 48 -8.43 14.32 36.62
C PRO A 48 -8.96 12.95 36.14
N LYS A 49 -10.28 12.77 36.10
CA LYS A 49 -10.90 11.51 35.64
C LYS A 49 -10.72 11.24 34.14
N ASN A 50 -10.47 12.28 33.34
CA ASN A 50 -10.31 12.23 31.88
C ASN A 50 -8.85 12.47 31.47
N ARG A 51 -7.91 12.57 32.42
CA ARG A 51 -6.49 12.79 32.10
C ARG A 51 -5.87 11.49 31.65
N VAL A 52 -5.09 11.57 30.57
CA VAL A 52 -4.14 10.51 30.26
C VAL A 52 -3.04 10.54 31.31
N ASP A 53 -2.75 9.39 31.90
CA ASP A 53 -1.77 9.25 32.97
C ASP A 53 -0.40 9.81 32.56
N SER A 54 0.09 9.41 31.37
CA SER A 54 1.26 10.03 30.76
C SER A 54 1.35 9.71 29.26
N LEU A 55 1.87 10.66 28.50
CA LEU A 55 2.28 10.51 27.09
C LEU A 55 3.79 10.75 26.90
N SER A 56 4.57 10.75 27.98
CA SER A 56 6.04 10.76 27.89
C SER A 56 6.56 9.44 27.31
N PRO A 57 7.73 9.37 26.67
CA PRO A 57 8.35 8.09 26.36
C PRO A 57 8.60 7.25 27.63
N LEU A 58 8.50 5.92 27.53
CA LEU A 58 8.95 5.01 28.59
C LEU A 58 10.48 4.94 28.56
N SER A 59 11.12 4.91 29.73
CA SER A 59 12.59 4.75 29.83
C SER A 59 13.05 3.37 29.37
N GLU A 60 12.30 2.33 29.73
CA GLU A 60 12.58 0.93 29.42
C GLU A 60 11.31 0.26 28.86
N PRO A 61 10.95 0.54 27.60
CA PRO A 61 9.76 -0.04 27.00
C PRO A 61 9.97 -1.53 26.71
N LEU A 62 9.01 -2.37 27.10
CA LEU A 62 8.96 -3.79 26.70
C LEU A 62 8.54 -3.97 25.24
N PHE A 63 7.89 -2.97 24.65
CA PHE A 63 7.47 -2.98 23.25
C PHE A 63 7.94 -1.73 22.51
N ARG A 64 8.32 -1.92 21.25
CA ARG A 64 8.62 -0.85 20.31
C ARG A 64 7.55 -0.84 19.21
N ILE A 65 7.15 0.35 18.74
CA ILE A 65 6.22 0.48 17.62
C ILE A 65 7.03 0.84 16.37
N ASP A 66 6.99 -0.02 15.37
CA ASP A 66 7.75 0.14 14.13
C ASP A 66 6.94 0.79 12.99
N GLY A 67 5.62 0.91 13.12
CA GLY A 67 4.78 1.55 12.11
C GLY A 67 3.31 1.24 12.32
N SER A 68 2.49 1.65 11.37
CA SER A 68 1.05 1.38 11.36
C SER A 68 0.52 1.14 9.95
N THR A 69 -0.57 0.39 9.85
CA THR A 69 -1.34 0.15 8.62
C THR A 69 -2.83 0.12 8.93
N ALA A 70 -3.66 -0.35 7.99
CA ALA A 70 -5.11 -0.45 8.11
C ALA A 70 -5.72 0.87 8.60
N PHE A 71 -5.33 1.98 7.97
CA PHE A 71 -5.82 3.32 8.33
C PHE A 71 -5.64 3.69 9.81
N GLY A 72 -4.55 3.21 10.43
CA GLY A 72 -4.18 3.53 11.80
C GLY A 72 -4.85 2.63 12.86
N SER A 73 -5.50 1.54 12.46
CA SER A 73 -6.06 0.55 13.40
C SER A 73 -5.12 -0.62 13.70
N GLN A 74 -4.08 -0.84 12.87
CA GLN A 74 -3.08 -1.89 13.08
C GLN A 74 -1.69 -1.26 13.31
N PHE A 75 -0.98 -1.70 14.36
CA PHE A 75 0.35 -1.23 14.73
C PHE A 75 1.34 -2.39 14.84
N TYR A 76 2.54 -2.18 14.30
CA TYR A 76 3.62 -3.17 14.36
C TYR A 76 4.31 -3.08 15.72
N ALA A 77 3.85 -3.88 16.67
CA ALA A 77 4.38 -3.91 18.03
C ALA A 77 5.45 -5.01 18.17
N VAL A 78 6.63 -4.63 18.62
CA VAL A 78 7.82 -5.48 18.67
C VAL A 78 8.20 -5.72 20.12
N PRO A 79 8.13 -6.96 20.65
CA PRO A 79 8.48 -7.28 22.02
C PRO A 79 10.02 -7.30 22.19
N VAL A 80 10.60 -6.18 22.63
CA VAL A 80 12.07 -6.01 22.70
C VAL A 80 12.73 -6.73 23.87
N PHE A 81 11.95 -7.37 24.75
CA PHE A 81 12.46 -8.22 25.84
C PHE A 81 12.75 -9.66 25.41
N MET A 82 12.40 -10.05 24.17
CA MET A 82 12.73 -11.35 23.61
C MET A 82 14.06 -11.26 22.87
N ASP A 83 15.04 -12.10 23.22
CA ASP A 83 16.32 -12.17 22.53
C ASP A 83 16.84 -13.63 22.44
N PRO A 84 17.10 -14.17 21.24
CA PRO A 84 16.81 -13.58 19.93
C PRO A 84 15.30 -13.47 19.68
N LEU A 85 14.86 -12.40 19.02
CA LEU A 85 13.47 -12.20 18.62
C LEU A 85 13.20 -12.84 17.24
N PRO A 86 12.40 -13.91 17.15
CA PRO A 86 11.93 -14.41 15.85
C PRO A 86 10.89 -13.46 15.23
N PRO A 87 10.76 -13.41 13.89
CA PRO A 87 9.79 -12.58 13.17
C PRO A 87 8.36 -13.14 13.26
N LEU A 88 7.76 -13.16 14.45
CA LEU A 88 6.45 -13.78 14.70
C LEU A 88 5.25 -13.02 14.12
N ARG A 89 5.44 -11.74 13.78
CA ARG A 89 4.40 -10.83 13.26
C ARG A 89 3.18 -10.73 14.20
N ILE A 90 3.43 -10.43 15.47
CA ILE A 90 2.38 -10.24 16.48
C ILE A 90 2.01 -8.76 16.54
N ASP A 91 1.04 -8.37 15.73
CA ASP A 91 0.64 -6.97 15.59
C ASP A 91 -0.48 -6.59 16.57
N VAL A 92 -0.57 -5.31 16.92
CA VAL A 92 -1.62 -4.76 17.78
C VAL A 92 -2.74 -4.19 16.92
N PHE A 93 -3.98 -4.56 17.25
CA PHE A 93 -5.19 -4.05 16.62
C PHE A 93 -5.97 -3.24 17.63
N ILE A 94 -6.30 -2.00 17.26
CA ILE A 94 -7.16 -1.13 18.06
C ILE A 94 -8.51 -0.95 17.36
N PRO A 95 -9.58 -0.58 18.10
CA PRO A 95 -10.87 -0.27 17.49
C PRO A 95 -10.76 0.81 16.43
N GLU A 96 -11.60 0.71 15.40
CA GLU A 96 -11.56 1.60 14.24
C GLU A 96 -11.81 3.06 14.62
N LEU A 97 -11.13 3.96 13.91
CA LEU A 97 -11.18 5.40 14.15
C LEU A 97 -12.60 5.97 14.22
N SER A 98 -13.49 5.54 13.31
CA SER A 98 -14.87 6.01 13.20
C SER A 98 -15.73 5.66 14.41
N THR A 99 -15.36 4.61 15.15
CA THR A 99 -16.08 4.16 16.36
C THR A 99 -15.67 4.93 17.62
N GLN A 100 -14.62 5.75 17.55
CA GLN A 100 -14.02 6.38 18.72
C GLN A 100 -14.59 7.78 19.01
N PRO A 101 -14.87 8.11 20.28
CA PRO A 101 -15.24 9.47 20.67
C PRO A 101 -14.18 10.50 20.29
N ARG A 102 -14.61 11.69 19.85
CA ARG A 102 -13.71 12.77 19.39
C ARG A 102 -12.60 13.11 20.39
N HIS A 103 -12.95 13.21 21.66
CA HIS A 103 -11.98 13.53 22.71
C HIS A 103 -10.85 12.47 22.85
N ILE A 104 -11.13 11.19 22.57
CA ILE A 104 -10.09 10.14 22.53
C ILE A 104 -9.24 10.30 21.27
N ARG A 105 -9.89 10.52 20.12
CA ARG A 105 -9.21 10.73 18.82
C ARG A 105 -8.22 11.87 18.88
N ASP A 106 -8.63 13.01 19.45
CA ASP A 106 -7.83 14.22 19.56
C ASP A 106 -6.62 14.02 20.48
N ILE A 107 -6.82 13.50 21.71
CA ILE A 107 -5.72 13.31 22.66
C ILE A 107 -4.72 12.26 22.17
N LEU A 108 -5.22 11.15 21.59
CA LEU A 108 -4.36 10.05 21.14
C LEU A 108 -3.86 10.24 19.71
N GLU A 109 -4.20 11.34 19.04
CA GLU A 109 -3.78 11.65 17.67
C GLU A 109 -4.15 10.56 16.66
N LEU A 110 -5.30 9.90 16.84
CA LEU A 110 -5.72 8.77 16.00
C LEU A 110 -5.88 9.18 14.52
N ASP A 111 -6.36 10.41 14.29
CA ASP A 111 -6.51 11.00 12.96
C ASP A 111 -5.16 11.18 12.23
N ARG A 112 -4.04 11.30 12.97
CA ARG A 112 -2.70 11.37 12.38
C ARG A 112 -2.16 9.98 12.07
N ALA A 113 -2.49 8.98 12.91
CA ALA A 113 -2.13 7.58 12.69
C ALA A 113 -2.78 7.02 11.41
N PHE A 114 -3.90 7.58 10.97
CA PHE A 114 -4.60 7.21 9.73
C PHE A 114 -3.67 7.20 8.50
N HIS A 115 -2.91 8.29 8.31
CA HIS A 115 -2.09 8.52 7.11
C HIS A 115 -0.58 8.49 7.37
N THR A 116 -0.13 8.46 8.61
CA THR A 116 1.30 8.34 8.94
C THR A 116 1.70 6.87 8.98
N LYS A 117 2.75 6.47 8.24
CA LYS A 117 3.15 5.05 8.10
C LYS A 117 4.56 4.72 8.57
N ASP A 118 5.51 5.66 8.48
CA ASP A 118 6.91 5.39 8.83
C ASP A 118 7.13 5.32 10.34
N ARG A 119 8.03 4.41 10.73
CA ARG A 119 8.46 4.17 12.12
C ARG A 119 8.69 5.43 12.93
N THR A 120 9.49 6.35 12.39
CA THR A 120 9.94 7.52 13.15
C THR A 120 8.75 8.39 13.52
N ARG A 121 7.90 8.77 12.56
CA ARG A 121 6.75 9.62 12.88
C ARG A 121 5.67 8.87 13.67
N VAL A 122 5.39 7.60 13.34
CA VAL A 122 4.38 6.81 14.07
C VAL A 122 4.76 6.64 15.54
N ALA A 123 6.00 6.27 15.86
CA ALA A 123 6.44 6.05 17.23
C ALA A 123 6.32 7.29 18.15
N HIS A 124 6.28 8.50 17.57
CA HIS A 124 6.11 9.74 18.33
C HIS A 124 4.66 10.11 18.61
N LEU A 125 3.69 9.47 17.93
CA LEU A 125 2.26 9.73 18.14
C LEU A 125 1.82 9.31 19.55
N ALA A 126 0.87 10.06 20.10
CA ALA A 126 0.29 9.79 21.42
C ALA A 126 -0.27 8.35 21.51
N ILE A 127 -0.98 7.87 20.49
CA ILE A 127 -1.50 6.49 20.45
C ILE A 127 -0.41 5.43 20.56
N SER A 128 0.75 5.60 19.92
CA SER A 128 1.83 4.61 20.01
C SER A 128 2.37 4.52 21.43
N LYS A 129 2.54 5.66 22.11
CA LYS A 129 2.96 5.70 23.52
C LYS A 129 1.90 5.11 24.45
N HIS A 130 0.63 5.30 24.12
CA HIS A 130 -0.51 4.74 24.84
C HIS A 130 -0.56 3.21 24.73
N ILE A 131 -0.40 2.69 23.51
CA ILE A 131 -0.27 1.24 23.24
C ILE A 131 0.90 0.67 24.02
N GLN A 132 2.10 1.27 23.92
CA GLN A 132 3.28 0.78 24.62
C GLN A 132 3.06 0.67 26.13
N ARG A 133 2.44 1.67 26.76
CA ARG A 133 2.12 1.63 28.19
C ARG A 133 1.13 0.52 28.52
N ARG A 134 0.09 0.36 27.70
CA ARG A 134 -0.91 -0.67 27.94
C ARG A 134 -0.29 -2.07 27.83
N LEU A 135 0.54 -2.30 26.82
CA LEU A 135 1.29 -3.53 26.65
C LEU A 135 2.28 -3.76 27.79
N GLN A 136 2.99 -2.72 28.25
CA GLN A 136 3.88 -2.78 29.41
C GLN A 136 3.16 -3.33 30.65
N LEU A 137 1.95 -2.83 30.93
CA LEU A 137 1.15 -3.28 32.06
C LEU A 137 0.69 -4.74 31.86
N TRP A 138 0.20 -5.07 30.68
CA TRP A 138 -0.30 -6.41 30.36
C TRP A 138 0.79 -7.48 30.44
N THR A 139 1.97 -7.21 29.86
CA THR A 139 3.07 -8.17 29.84
C THR A 139 3.59 -8.49 31.24
N LYS A 140 3.53 -7.54 32.18
CA LYS A 140 3.85 -7.80 33.60
C LYS A 140 2.85 -8.73 34.30
N THR A 141 1.67 -8.95 33.74
CA THR A 141 0.68 -9.90 34.27
C THR A 141 0.85 -11.33 33.72
N LEU A 142 1.69 -11.51 32.70
CA LEU A 142 1.95 -12.81 32.11
C LEU A 142 3.06 -13.54 32.88
N ASP A 143 2.86 -14.84 33.09
CA ASP A 143 3.96 -15.73 33.45
C ASP A 143 4.79 -16.03 32.20
N GLN A 144 6.12 -15.92 32.31
CA GLN A 144 7.08 -16.15 31.22
C GLN A 144 6.64 -15.55 29.86
N PRO A 145 6.54 -14.22 29.73
CA PRO A 145 5.94 -13.58 28.56
C PRO A 145 6.62 -13.94 27.23
N GLY A 146 7.93 -14.20 27.24
CA GLY A 146 8.68 -14.60 26.04
C GLY A 146 8.22 -15.96 25.51
N ASP A 147 8.06 -16.94 26.39
CA ASP A 147 7.61 -18.29 26.03
C ASP A 147 6.15 -18.28 25.58
N TYR A 148 5.31 -17.51 26.28
CA TYR A 148 3.91 -17.33 25.89
C TYR A 148 3.78 -16.79 24.47
N LEU A 149 4.42 -15.65 24.17
CA LEU A 149 4.37 -15.03 22.84
C LEU A 149 5.04 -15.90 21.78
N GLY A 150 6.19 -16.51 22.10
CA GLY A 150 6.90 -17.42 21.22
C GLY A 150 6.09 -18.66 20.81
N SER A 151 5.15 -19.08 21.67
CA SER A 151 4.27 -20.22 21.40
C SER A 151 3.10 -19.91 20.47
N LEU A 152 2.80 -18.64 20.19
CA LEU A 152 1.63 -18.26 19.39
C LEU A 152 1.78 -18.64 17.91
N PRO A 153 0.66 -18.89 17.18
CA PRO A 153 0.67 -18.99 15.72
C PRO A 153 1.33 -17.76 15.07
N PHE A 154 1.98 -17.96 13.93
CA PHE A 154 2.55 -16.86 13.17
C PHE A 154 1.44 -15.91 12.71
N GLY A 155 1.63 -14.59 12.85
CA GLY A 155 0.61 -13.60 12.49
C GLY A 155 -0.51 -13.42 13.53
N SER A 156 -0.35 -13.93 14.75
CA SER A 156 -1.33 -13.75 15.84
C SER A 156 -1.52 -12.27 16.19
N ARG A 157 -2.67 -11.93 16.77
CA ARG A 157 -3.07 -10.54 16.99
C ARG A 157 -3.20 -10.23 18.48
N ILE A 158 -2.71 -9.07 18.91
CA ILE A 158 -3.06 -8.47 20.21
C ILE A 158 -4.18 -7.46 19.95
N VAL A 159 -5.39 -7.75 20.40
CA VAL A 159 -6.59 -6.94 20.12
C VAL A 159 -6.95 -6.12 21.36
N PHE A 160 -7.02 -4.80 21.20
CA PHE A 160 -7.62 -3.92 22.19
C PHE A 160 -9.12 -3.88 21.91
N LYS A 161 -9.96 -4.37 22.82
CA LYS A 161 -11.42 -4.42 22.59
C LYS A 161 -12.07 -3.04 22.62
N ASN A 162 -11.46 -2.12 23.35
CA ASN A 162 -11.92 -0.76 23.56
C ASN A 162 -10.73 0.18 23.64
N MET A 163 -10.99 1.48 23.47
CA MET A 163 -10.04 2.53 23.82
C MET A 163 -10.54 3.29 25.04
N ALA A 164 -9.61 3.60 25.94
CA ALA A 164 -9.84 4.45 27.10
C ALA A 164 -8.60 5.30 27.37
N LEU A 165 -8.77 6.48 27.95
CA LEU A 165 -7.64 7.35 28.34
C LEU A 165 -6.89 6.80 29.57
N ASP A 166 -7.58 6.07 30.44
CA ASP A 166 -6.96 5.23 31.45
C ASP A 166 -6.61 3.86 30.84
N ILE A 167 -5.32 3.58 30.68
CA ILE A 167 -4.83 2.32 30.14
C ILE A 167 -5.33 1.09 30.91
N ARG A 168 -5.65 1.20 32.20
CA ARG A 168 -6.11 0.07 33.02
C ARG A 168 -7.50 -0.42 32.60
N GLN A 169 -8.26 0.43 31.92
CA GLN A 169 -9.60 0.13 31.42
C GLN A 169 -9.58 -0.45 30.00
N ILE A 170 -8.41 -0.56 29.36
CA ILE A 170 -8.29 -1.17 28.03
C ILE A 170 -8.20 -2.69 28.20
N GLU A 171 -9.15 -3.42 27.62
CA GLU A 171 -9.15 -4.87 27.62
C GLU A 171 -8.30 -5.41 26.46
N ILE A 172 -7.45 -6.39 26.74
CA ILE A 172 -6.62 -7.07 25.74
C ILE A 172 -7.14 -8.49 25.55
N GLU A 173 -7.30 -8.88 24.29
CA GLU A 173 -7.52 -10.26 23.87
C GLU A 173 -6.43 -10.70 22.88
N ILE A 174 -6.04 -11.96 22.94
CA ILE A 174 -5.17 -12.57 21.93
C ILE A 174 -6.03 -13.31 20.92
N GLY A 175 -5.89 -12.94 19.65
CA GLY A 175 -6.50 -13.63 18.51
C GLY A 175 -5.47 -14.52 17.82
N PRO A 176 -5.43 -15.84 18.07
CA PRO A 176 -4.45 -16.73 17.45
C PRO A 176 -4.77 -16.91 15.95
N ALA A 177 -3.75 -16.78 15.09
CA ALA A 177 -3.91 -16.85 13.64
C ALA A 177 -3.95 -18.29 13.08
N HIS A 178 -4.73 -19.19 13.68
CA HIS A 178 -4.83 -20.59 13.24
C HIS A 178 -5.38 -20.73 11.80
N ALA A 179 -6.28 -19.83 11.39
CA ALA A 179 -6.81 -19.80 10.03
C ALA A 179 -5.71 -19.58 8.99
N LEU A 180 -4.76 -18.65 9.27
CA LEU A 180 -3.63 -18.39 8.39
C LEU A 180 -2.77 -19.65 8.19
N GLU A 181 -2.44 -20.36 9.26
CA GLU A 181 -1.61 -21.59 9.19
C GLU A 181 -2.22 -22.66 8.26
N THR A 182 -3.55 -22.67 8.11
CA THR A 182 -4.25 -23.58 7.20
C THR A 182 -3.92 -23.29 5.73
N PHE A 183 -3.79 -22.02 5.35
CA PHE A 183 -3.57 -21.59 3.96
C PHE A 183 -2.10 -21.57 3.54
N LEU A 184 -1.17 -21.56 4.50
CA LEU A 184 0.26 -21.58 4.19
C LEU A 184 0.69 -22.89 3.51
N PHE A 185 1.58 -22.81 2.53
CA PHE A 185 2.10 -23.97 1.83
C PHE A 185 3.28 -24.58 2.57
N SER A 186 3.46 -25.90 2.47
CA SER A 186 4.73 -26.56 2.74
C SER A 186 5.59 -26.61 1.47
N GLU A 187 6.88 -26.92 1.62
CA GLU A 187 7.78 -27.14 0.49
C GLU A 187 7.28 -28.23 -0.48
N ALA A 188 6.66 -29.29 0.06
CA ALA A 188 6.11 -30.36 -0.75
C ALA A 188 4.95 -29.87 -1.62
N GLN A 189 4.07 -29.03 -1.06
CA GLN A 189 2.94 -28.45 -1.79
C GLN A 189 3.41 -27.50 -2.91
N PHE A 190 4.51 -26.76 -2.69
CA PHE A 190 5.12 -25.97 -3.76
C PHE A 190 5.65 -26.85 -4.89
N ARG A 191 6.40 -27.90 -4.58
CA ARG A 191 6.92 -28.84 -5.59
C ARG A 191 5.81 -29.50 -6.40
N GLU A 192 4.71 -29.88 -5.75
CA GLU A 192 3.53 -30.41 -6.41
C GLU A 192 2.84 -29.38 -7.32
N THR A 193 2.68 -28.15 -6.84
CA THR A 193 1.94 -27.09 -7.54
C THR A 193 2.72 -26.45 -8.70
N TRP A 194 4.04 -26.34 -8.55
CA TRP A 194 4.93 -25.64 -9.49
C TRP A 194 5.66 -26.58 -10.45
N GLY A 195 5.72 -27.88 -10.12
CA GLY A 195 6.48 -28.86 -10.87
C GLY A 195 7.97 -28.89 -10.50
N PRO A 196 8.73 -29.83 -11.08
CA PRO A 196 10.11 -30.10 -10.69
C PRO A 196 11.12 -29.06 -11.19
N ASP A 197 10.77 -28.24 -12.17
CA ASP A 197 11.70 -27.29 -12.81
C ASP A 197 11.98 -26.04 -11.94
N ILE A 198 11.08 -25.75 -11.00
CA ILE A 198 11.21 -24.59 -10.10
C ILE A 198 11.94 -25.00 -8.83
N HIS A 199 13.16 -24.52 -8.69
CA HIS A 199 14.04 -24.83 -7.57
C HIS A 199 13.77 -23.85 -6.42
N LEU A 200 13.36 -24.38 -5.27
CA LEU A 200 13.23 -23.59 -4.04
C LEU A 200 14.62 -23.29 -3.45
N PRO A 201 14.84 -22.09 -2.88
CA PRO A 201 16.06 -21.81 -2.13
C PRO A 201 16.08 -22.60 -0.82
N PRO A 202 17.23 -22.65 -0.12
CA PRO A 202 17.33 -23.36 1.16
C PRO A 202 16.28 -22.92 2.18
N ALA A 203 15.75 -23.90 2.91
CA ALA A 203 14.74 -23.68 3.94
C ALA A 203 15.39 -23.50 5.32
N ILE A 204 15.14 -22.35 5.95
CA ILE A 204 15.58 -22.04 7.31
C ILE A 204 14.38 -22.01 8.25
N ASP A 205 14.59 -22.39 9.52
CA ASP A 205 13.55 -22.27 10.55
C ASP A 205 13.44 -20.82 11.01
N ILE A 206 12.23 -20.37 11.35
CA ILE A 206 11.97 -19.01 11.86
C ILE A 206 12.83 -18.66 13.08
N SER A 207 13.20 -19.63 13.92
CA SER A 207 14.09 -19.42 15.07
C SER A 207 15.53 -19.05 14.69
N GLN A 208 15.95 -19.33 13.46
CA GLN A 208 17.25 -18.94 12.92
C GLN A 208 17.24 -17.51 12.34
N VAL A 209 16.07 -16.88 12.27
CA VAL A 209 15.90 -15.53 11.73
C VAL A 209 15.74 -14.56 12.89
N GLN A 210 16.68 -13.63 13.02
CA GLN A 210 16.57 -12.55 14.00
C GLN A 210 15.83 -11.36 13.40
N PHE A 211 14.68 -11.03 13.95
CA PHE A 211 13.93 -9.83 13.58
C PHE A 211 14.62 -8.57 14.10
N LEU A 212 14.66 -7.53 13.25
CA LEU A 212 15.25 -6.24 13.61
C LEU A 212 14.26 -5.09 13.52
N GLU A 213 13.43 -5.03 12.48
CA GLU A 213 12.46 -3.96 12.25
C GLU A 213 11.33 -4.37 11.29
N GLN A 214 10.09 -3.88 11.54
CA GLN A 214 9.01 -3.94 10.56
C GLN A 214 9.03 -2.66 9.70
N ILE A 215 9.42 -2.77 8.43
CA ILE A 215 9.54 -1.61 7.52
C ILE A 215 8.19 -1.25 6.90
N HIS A 216 7.42 -2.26 6.51
CA HIS A 216 6.12 -2.12 5.83
C HIS A 216 5.22 -3.32 6.17
N ASP A 217 3.96 -3.34 5.72
CA ASP A 217 2.98 -4.41 6.05
C ASP A 217 3.44 -5.83 5.74
N SER A 218 4.24 -6.02 4.69
CA SER A 218 4.76 -7.31 4.25
C SER A 218 6.26 -7.46 4.42
N THR A 219 6.97 -6.44 4.90
CA THR A 219 8.43 -6.31 4.76
C THR A 219 9.11 -6.07 6.11
N CYS A 220 9.99 -6.98 6.50
CA CYS A 220 10.78 -6.89 7.74
C CYS A 220 12.27 -6.82 7.42
N LEU A 221 13.03 -6.00 8.15
CA LEU A 221 14.47 -6.14 8.23
C LEU A 221 14.81 -7.26 9.21
N VAL A 222 15.63 -8.21 8.77
CA VAL A 222 16.06 -9.36 9.58
C VAL A 222 17.56 -9.58 9.45
N ARG A 223 18.11 -10.39 10.34
CA ARG A 223 19.47 -10.89 10.30
C ARG A 223 19.48 -12.41 10.31
N VAL A 224 20.21 -13.00 9.38
CA VAL A 224 20.45 -14.45 9.26
C VAL A 224 21.96 -14.64 9.17
N ASP A 225 22.55 -15.44 10.05
CA ASP A 225 23.99 -15.69 10.09
C ASP A 225 24.87 -14.42 10.07
N GLY A 226 24.41 -13.37 10.76
CA GLY A 226 25.11 -12.08 10.83
C GLY A 226 24.88 -11.15 9.64
N VAL A 227 24.20 -11.59 8.59
CA VAL A 227 23.93 -10.83 7.36
C VAL A 227 22.52 -10.24 7.38
N TYR A 228 22.38 -8.98 6.94
CA TYR A 228 21.09 -8.31 6.82
C TYR A 228 20.32 -8.78 5.59
N HIS A 229 19.05 -9.08 5.79
CA HIS A 229 18.12 -9.47 4.73
C HIS A 229 16.78 -8.77 4.89
N ILE A 230 16.02 -8.73 3.80
CA ILE A 230 14.61 -8.39 3.84
C ILE A 230 13.79 -9.66 3.92
N LEU A 231 12.99 -9.84 4.96
CA LEU A 231 11.98 -10.90 5.03
C LEU A 231 10.65 -10.38 4.49
N LYS A 232 10.17 -10.97 3.39
CA LYS A 232 8.81 -10.82 2.89
C LYS A 232 7.91 -11.84 3.58
N ALA A 233 6.88 -11.37 4.26
CA ALA A 233 5.99 -12.17 5.08
C ALA A 233 4.63 -11.47 5.23
N LEU A 234 3.53 -12.20 4.99
CA LEU A 234 2.16 -11.68 5.09
C LEU A 234 1.36 -12.40 6.17
N THR A 235 0.52 -11.65 6.88
CA THR A 235 -0.40 -12.17 7.91
C THR A 235 -1.83 -12.41 7.38
N SER A 236 -2.04 -12.19 6.08
CA SER A 236 -3.29 -12.40 5.34
C SER A 236 -2.98 -12.46 3.84
N PHE A 237 -3.79 -13.18 3.06
CA PHE A 237 -3.65 -13.33 1.62
C PHE A 237 -2.25 -13.77 1.17
N SER A 238 -1.74 -14.87 1.76
CA SER A 238 -0.41 -15.42 1.44
C SER A 238 -0.24 -15.80 -0.04
N LYS A 239 -1.33 -15.90 -0.81
CA LYS A 239 -1.31 -16.09 -2.26
C LYS A 239 -0.46 -15.06 -3.01
N TYR A 240 -0.47 -13.80 -2.57
CA TYR A 240 0.28 -12.71 -3.23
C TYR A 240 1.79 -12.88 -2.98
N LEU A 241 2.16 -13.21 -1.74
CA LEU A 241 3.53 -13.54 -1.36
C LEU A 241 4.07 -14.74 -2.17
N TYR A 242 3.27 -15.79 -2.33
CA TYR A 242 3.68 -16.97 -3.09
C TYR A 242 3.72 -16.73 -4.60
N HIS A 243 2.90 -15.82 -5.10
CA HIS A 243 3.01 -15.35 -6.49
C HIS A 243 4.33 -14.60 -6.73
N GLU A 244 4.69 -13.66 -5.85
CA GLU A 244 5.99 -12.96 -5.91
C GLU A 244 7.17 -13.94 -5.83
N LEU A 245 7.14 -14.89 -4.88
CA LEU A 245 8.15 -15.93 -4.75
C LEU A 245 8.33 -16.70 -6.06
N LYS A 246 7.23 -17.16 -6.67
CA LYS A 246 7.30 -17.87 -7.95
C LYS A 246 7.89 -16.98 -9.05
N MET A 247 7.45 -15.72 -9.15
CA MET A 247 7.96 -14.79 -10.17
C MET A 247 9.48 -14.59 -10.05
N LEU A 248 10.00 -14.37 -8.84
CA LEU A 248 11.43 -14.15 -8.64
C LEU A 248 12.29 -15.42 -8.83
N LEU A 249 11.69 -16.61 -8.70
CA LEU A 249 12.36 -17.87 -8.99
C LEU A 249 12.39 -18.23 -10.48
N THR A 250 11.39 -17.80 -11.25
CA THR A 250 11.28 -18.14 -12.68
C THR A 250 11.80 -17.07 -13.62
N MET A 251 11.89 -15.82 -13.17
CA MET A 251 12.37 -14.71 -13.98
C MET A 251 13.88 -14.82 -14.23
N LYS A 252 14.30 -14.48 -15.45
CA LYS A 252 15.73 -14.36 -15.75
C LYS A 252 16.35 -13.24 -14.90
N PRO A 253 17.55 -13.40 -14.34
CA PRO A 253 18.19 -12.34 -13.57
C PRO A 253 18.42 -11.06 -14.39
N HIS A 254 18.25 -9.90 -13.76
CA HIS A 254 18.56 -8.59 -14.34
C HIS A 254 19.07 -7.64 -13.24
N PRO A 255 20.08 -6.80 -13.49
CA PRO A 255 20.71 -5.96 -12.46
C PRO A 255 19.80 -4.90 -11.84
N ASN A 256 18.66 -4.59 -12.47
CA ASN A 256 17.68 -3.59 -11.98
C ASN A 256 16.36 -4.22 -11.51
N VAL A 257 16.34 -5.53 -11.35
CA VAL A 257 15.23 -6.29 -10.76
C VAL A 257 15.77 -6.99 -9.52
N MET A 258 14.97 -7.09 -8.46
CA MET A 258 15.32 -7.81 -7.24
C MET A 258 15.87 -9.20 -7.57
N SER A 259 16.96 -9.57 -6.92
CA SER A 259 17.58 -10.87 -7.09
C SER A 259 16.65 -12.00 -6.65
N SER A 260 16.96 -13.22 -7.08
CA SER A 260 16.25 -14.41 -6.62
C SER A 260 16.30 -14.54 -5.09
N PRO A 261 15.26 -15.07 -4.43
CA PRO A 261 15.23 -15.21 -2.98
C PRO A 261 16.36 -16.09 -2.44
N VAL A 262 16.91 -15.69 -1.30
CA VAL A 262 18.07 -16.36 -0.68
C VAL A 262 17.64 -17.57 0.15
N HIS A 263 16.52 -17.47 0.85
CA HIS A 263 15.97 -18.53 1.70
C HIS A 263 14.44 -18.51 1.65
N ILE A 264 13.83 -19.67 1.87
CA ILE A 264 12.44 -19.73 2.37
C ILE A 264 12.48 -19.87 3.89
N VAL A 265 11.63 -19.10 4.57
CA VAL A 265 11.51 -19.14 6.03
C VAL A 265 10.33 -20.02 6.40
N THR A 266 10.60 -20.99 7.27
CA THR A 266 9.65 -22.01 7.67
C THR A 266 9.33 -21.98 9.15
N LYS A 267 8.13 -22.43 9.52
CA LYS A 267 7.73 -22.62 10.91
C LYS A 267 6.96 -23.94 11.02
N GLN A 268 7.26 -24.71 12.06
CA GLN A 268 6.39 -25.82 12.45
C GLN A 268 5.07 -25.24 12.97
N VAL A 269 3.99 -25.44 12.21
CA VAL A 269 2.66 -24.93 12.61
C VAL A 269 1.96 -25.94 13.52
N LYS A 270 1.15 -25.42 14.46
CA LYS A 270 0.39 -26.26 15.39
C LYS A 270 -0.79 -26.92 14.68
N PHE A 271 -1.41 -26.19 13.74
CA PHE A 271 -2.55 -26.70 12.99
C PHE A 271 -2.10 -27.42 11.70
N GLY A 272 -2.55 -28.66 11.50
CA GLY A 272 -2.20 -29.47 10.31
C GLY A 272 -0.82 -30.13 10.35
N ALA A 273 -0.07 -30.01 11.45
CA ALA A 273 1.20 -30.69 11.72
C ALA A 273 2.24 -30.62 10.58
N LYS A 274 2.25 -29.53 9.81
CA LYS A 274 3.18 -29.31 8.70
C LYS A 274 4.26 -28.30 9.06
N ARG A 275 5.39 -28.37 8.35
CA ARG A 275 6.37 -27.29 8.30
C ARG A 275 5.96 -26.33 7.19
N ALA A 276 5.35 -25.21 7.57
CA ALA A 276 4.79 -24.24 6.64
C ALA A 276 5.82 -23.16 6.28
N VAL A 277 5.78 -22.69 5.03
CA VAL A 277 6.57 -21.56 4.53
C VAL A 277 5.81 -20.27 4.84
N ILE A 278 6.35 -19.49 5.78
CA ILE A 278 5.74 -18.23 6.23
C ILE A 278 6.21 -17.01 5.43
N GLY A 279 7.31 -17.15 4.70
CA GLY A 279 7.98 -16.06 4.00
C GLY A 279 9.24 -16.49 3.27
N PHE A 280 9.92 -15.52 2.68
CA PHE A 280 11.23 -15.72 2.04
C PHE A 280 12.09 -14.47 2.24
N THR A 281 13.41 -14.66 2.18
CA THR A 281 14.38 -13.56 2.36
C THR A 281 14.94 -13.08 1.03
N LEU A 282 15.10 -11.78 0.90
CA LEU A 282 15.69 -11.06 -0.23
C LEU A 282 16.96 -10.31 0.20
N GLU A 283 17.73 -9.84 -0.78
CA GLU A 283 18.84 -8.93 -0.55
C GLU A 283 18.35 -7.64 0.14
N TYR A 284 19.13 -7.16 1.11
CA TYR A 284 18.89 -5.86 1.74
C TYR A 284 19.64 -4.75 1.01
N HIS A 285 18.91 -3.69 0.66
CA HIS A 285 19.47 -2.50 0.03
C HIS A 285 19.40 -1.31 1.01
N GLU A 286 20.58 -0.88 1.48
CA GLU A 286 20.73 0.04 2.63
C GLU A 286 20.19 1.46 2.42
N HIS A 287 20.13 1.93 1.17
CA HIS A 287 19.68 3.29 0.86
C HIS A 287 18.15 3.46 0.91
N GLY A 288 17.39 2.37 1.08
CA GLY A 288 15.94 2.42 1.13
C GLY A 288 15.30 2.78 -0.21
N THR A 289 14.09 3.33 -0.17
CA THR A 289 13.25 3.57 -1.35
C THR A 289 13.54 4.91 -2.01
N MET A 290 13.40 4.98 -3.33
CA MET A 290 13.53 6.22 -4.10
C MET A 290 12.52 7.28 -3.68
N ARG A 291 11.35 6.87 -3.18
CA ARG A 291 10.33 7.76 -2.64
C ARG A 291 10.88 8.77 -1.63
N ASP A 292 11.81 8.33 -0.78
CA ASP A 292 12.39 9.16 0.27
C ASP A 292 13.68 9.85 -0.19
N ILE A 293 14.44 9.22 -1.09
CA ILE A 293 15.73 9.72 -1.59
C ILE A 293 15.57 10.81 -2.66
N VAL A 294 14.70 10.61 -3.65
CA VAL A 294 14.47 11.55 -4.77
C VAL A 294 14.06 12.94 -4.28
N PRO A 295 13.05 13.12 -3.41
CA PRO A 295 12.69 14.45 -2.89
C PRO A 295 13.74 15.05 -1.95
N LEU A 296 14.48 14.23 -1.21
CA LEU A 296 15.57 14.71 -0.34
C LEU A 296 16.69 15.33 -1.18
N LEU A 297 17.13 14.64 -2.23
CA LEU A 297 18.11 15.17 -3.18
C LEU A 297 17.54 16.34 -3.98
N GLY A 298 16.26 16.28 -4.33
CA GLY A 298 15.55 17.34 -5.05
C GLY A 298 15.52 18.64 -4.26
N SER A 299 15.15 18.59 -2.98
CA SER A 299 15.03 19.75 -2.08
C SER A 299 16.38 20.32 -1.63
N SER A 300 17.41 19.49 -1.52
CA SER A 300 18.78 19.93 -1.22
C SER A 300 19.55 20.46 -2.44
N GLY A 301 18.97 20.39 -3.64
CA GLY A 301 19.64 20.75 -4.89
C GLY A 301 20.72 19.76 -5.34
N ALA A 302 20.82 18.59 -4.69
CA ALA A 302 21.82 17.57 -4.95
C ALA A 302 21.40 16.57 -6.05
N LEU A 303 20.12 16.56 -6.47
CA LEU A 303 19.64 15.66 -7.52
C LEU A 303 20.17 16.09 -8.90
N THR A 304 21.13 15.34 -9.42
CA THR A 304 21.79 15.63 -10.71
C THR A 304 21.06 15.02 -11.90
N SER A 305 21.22 15.61 -13.09
CA SER A 305 20.67 15.02 -14.32
C SER A 305 21.31 13.66 -14.64
N THR A 306 22.58 13.45 -14.32
CA THR A 306 23.24 12.13 -14.48
C THR A 306 22.52 11.06 -13.66
N GLU A 307 22.19 11.33 -12.40
CA GLU A 307 21.42 10.39 -11.56
C GLU A 307 20.00 10.17 -12.10
N GLN A 308 19.30 11.24 -12.49
CA GLN A 308 17.95 11.15 -13.05
C GLN A 308 17.92 10.24 -14.29
N PHE A 309 18.84 10.46 -15.24
CA PHE A 309 18.94 9.62 -16.44
C PHE A 309 19.39 8.19 -16.13
N LYS A 310 20.33 8.00 -15.20
CA LYS A 310 20.77 6.68 -14.75
C LYS A 310 19.57 5.86 -14.26
N TRP A 311 18.80 6.42 -13.32
CA TRP A 311 17.64 5.74 -12.75
C TRP A 311 16.52 5.52 -13.77
N ALA A 312 16.21 6.52 -14.59
CA ALA A 312 15.22 6.40 -15.66
C ALA A 312 15.54 5.24 -16.62
N LEU A 313 16.80 5.12 -17.04
CA LEU A 313 17.25 4.05 -17.92
C LEU A 313 17.20 2.67 -17.25
N GLN A 314 17.63 2.59 -15.98
CA GLN A 314 17.65 1.35 -15.21
C GLN A 314 16.23 0.81 -14.97
N ILE A 315 15.28 1.68 -14.63
CA ILE A 315 13.88 1.32 -14.42
C ILE A 315 13.23 0.89 -15.74
N ALA A 316 13.40 1.67 -16.81
CA ALA A 316 12.86 1.30 -18.13
C ALA A 316 13.45 -0.03 -18.63
N SER A 317 14.74 -0.29 -18.38
CA SER A 317 15.39 -1.55 -18.72
C SER A 317 14.82 -2.73 -17.91
N GLY A 318 14.66 -2.58 -16.59
CA GLY A 318 14.09 -3.62 -15.73
C GLY A 318 12.66 -3.98 -16.13
N LEU A 319 11.82 -2.98 -16.43
CA LEU A 319 10.44 -3.18 -16.87
C LEU A 319 10.35 -3.87 -18.23
N THR A 320 11.20 -3.46 -19.19
CA THR A 320 11.33 -4.13 -20.50
C THR A 320 11.75 -5.60 -20.32
N HIS A 321 12.74 -5.86 -19.46
CA HIS A 321 13.24 -7.20 -19.19
C HIS A 321 12.18 -8.12 -18.57
N LEU A 322 11.43 -7.64 -17.57
CA LEU A 322 10.35 -8.40 -16.94
C LEU A 322 9.40 -8.94 -18.02
N ARG A 323 8.89 -8.03 -18.85
CA ARG A 323 7.91 -8.37 -19.87
C ARG A 323 8.42 -9.39 -20.88
N GLU A 324 9.65 -9.21 -21.35
CA GLU A 324 10.27 -10.06 -22.36
C GLU A 324 10.67 -11.44 -21.85
N THR A 325 10.91 -11.59 -20.54
CA THR A 325 11.46 -12.83 -19.99
C THR A 325 10.48 -13.62 -19.16
N SER A 326 9.47 -12.99 -18.55
CA SER A 326 8.43 -13.67 -17.78
C SER A 326 7.07 -13.71 -18.47
N GLY A 327 6.84 -12.90 -19.51
CA GLY A 327 5.51 -12.74 -20.11
C GLY A 327 4.46 -12.24 -19.11
N ASN A 328 4.92 -11.52 -18.07
CA ASN A 328 4.08 -10.99 -17.00
C ASN A 328 4.19 -9.46 -16.97
N PHE A 329 3.37 -8.82 -16.16
CA PHE A 329 3.28 -7.36 -16.03
C PHE A 329 3.68 -6.90 -14.61
N TYR A 330 4.02 -5.62 -14.49
CA TYR A 330 4.34 -4.97 -13.22
C TYR A 330 3.24 -3.96 -12.84
N PRO A 331 2.25 -4.35 -12.01
CA PRO A 331 1.01 -3.58 -11.88
C PRO A 331 1.10 -2.34 -10.96
N ASP A 332 2.20 -2.18 -10.23
CA ASP A 332 2.32 -1.18 -9.16
C ASP A 332 3.64 -0.39 -9.24
N LEU A 333 3.88 0.24 -10.41
CA LEU A 333 5.09 1.03 -10.66
C LEU A 333 5.02 2.42 -10.01
N ARG A 334 5.74 2.55 -8.89
CA ARG A 334 5.91 3.79 -8.12
C ARG A 334 7.28 3.84 -7.43
N LEU A 335 7.69 5.02 -6.97
CA LEU A 335 8.98 5.20 -6.30
C LEU A 335 9.08 4.47 -4.94
N ASP A 336 7.95 4.10 -4.32
CA ASP A 336 7.93 3.25 -3.12
C ASP A 336 8.47 1.84 -3.42
N ASN A 337 8.26 1.34 -4.63
CA ASN A 337 8.62 -0.03 -5.05
C ASN A 337 9.95 -0.07 -5.82
N ILE A 338 10.78 0.95 -5.64
CA ILE A 338 12.13 1.03 -6.21
C ILE A 338 13.10 1.39 -5.09
N VAL A 339 14.06 0.51 -4.85
CA VAL A 339 15.11 0.71 -3.85
C VAL A 339 16.45 0.99 -4.51
N LEU A 340 17.38 1.52 -3.74
CA LEU A 340 18.72 1.85 -4.21
C LEU A 340 19.77 0.88 -3.66
N SER A 341 20.52 0.24 -4.56
CA SER A 341 21.67 -0.59 -4.21
C SER A 341 22.77 0.22 -3.50
N SER A 342 23.81 -0.44 -2.98
CA SER A 342 24.99 0.24 -2.42
C SER A 342 25.69 1.17 -3.41
N LYS A 343 25.57 0.89 -4.72
CA LYS A 343 26.08 1.72 -5.83
C LYS A 343 25.05 2.75 -6.32
N ARG A 344 23.94 2.92 -5.61
CA ARG A 344 22.78 3.74 -6.00
C ARG A 344 22.25 3.37 -7.38
N ASP A 345 22.20 2.08 -7.68
CA ASP A 345 21.47 1.56 -8.84
C ASP A 345 20.01 1.34 -8.45
N ALA A 346 19.09 1.63 -9.38
CA ALA A 346 17.67 1.41 -9.20
C ALA A 346 17.35 -0.09 -9.26
N ILE A 347 16.70 -0.62 -8.22
CA ILE A 347 16.27 -2.02 -8.13
C ILE A 347 14.75 -2.05 -7.93
N MET A 348 14.03 -2.67 -8.87
CA MET A 348 12.58 -2.89 -8.78
C MET A 348 12.29 -4.03 -7.80
N VAL A 349 11.34 -3.83 -6.89
CA VAL A 349 10.91 -4.80 -5.85
C VAL A 349 9.40 -4.99 -5.87
N ASP A 350 8.84 -5.83 -5.00
CA ASP A 350 7.39 -5.90 -4.76
C ASP A 350 6.55 -6.38 -5.95
N PHE A 351 6.73 -7.65 -6.32
CA PHE A 351 6.03 -8.29 -7.45
C PHE A 351 4.75 -9.04 -7.04
N GLU A 352 4.18 -8.73 -5.88
CA GLU A 352 3.08 -9.49 -5.27
C GLU A 352 1.70 -9.30 -5.94
N GLN A 353 1.57 -8.35 -6.86
CA GLN A 353 0.37 -8.06 -7.66
C GLN A 353 -0.91 -7.74 -6.86
N ARG A 354 -0.79 -7.32 -5.60
CA ARG A 354 -1.92 -7.15 -4.68
C ARG A 354 -2.86 -5.98 -5.03
N GLY A 355 -2.38 -4.95 -5.71
CA GLY A 355 -3.23 -3.79 -6.01
C GLY A 355 -2.60 -2.84 -7.01
N VAL A 356 -3.37 -1.80 -7.32
CA VAL A 356 -3.00 -0.71 -8.21
C VAL A 356 -3.38 0.59 -7.49
N TRP A 357 -2.44 1.51 -7.32
CA TRP A 357 -2.80 2.85 -6.84
C TRP A 357 -3.39 3.63 -8.02
N CYS A 358 -4.67 3.99 -7.93
CA CYS A 358 -5.39 4.67 -9.01
C CYS A 358 -4.71 5.97 -9.44
N GLU A 359 -3.95 6.56 -8.53
CA GLU A 359 -3.07 7.71 -8.71
C GLU A 359 -1.94 7.52 -9.72
N PHE A 360 -1.40 6.31 -9.85
CA PHE A 360 -0.32 5.98 -10.79
C PHE A 360 -0.85 5.24 -12.02
N ALA A 361 -1.95 4.51 -11.85
CA ALA A 361 -2.55 3.66 -12.86
C ALA A 361 -2.94 4.39 -14.15
N ALA A 362 -2.89 3.64 -15.24
CA ALA A 362 -3.45 4.08 -16.51
C ALA A 362 -4.99 4.16 -16.44
N PRO A 363 -5.61 5.09 -17.18
CA PRO A 363 -7.07 5.27 -17.16
C PRO A 363 -7.83 4.00 -17.53
N GLU A 364 -7.32 3.17 -18.44
CA GLU A 364 -7.95 1.90 -18.80
C GLU A 364 -7.88 0.82 -17.71
N VAL A 365 -6.83 0.83 -16.87
CA VAL A 365 -6.76 -0.03 -15.68
C VAL A 365 -7.74 0.48 -14.63
N ASN A 366 -7.77 1.79 -14.41
CA ASN A 366 -8.72 2.44 -13.50
C ASN A 366 -10.17 2.18 -13.89
N ALA A 367 -10.49 2.15 -15.19
CA ALA A 367 -11.84 1.84 -15.64
C ALA A 367 -12.31 0.48 -15.10
N VAL A 368 -11.48 -0.57 -15.24
CA VAL A 368 -11.80 -1.91 -14.71
C VAL A 368 -11.80 -1.92 -13.18
N GLU A 369 -10.82 -1.26 -12.56
CA GLU A 369 -10.71 -1.16 -11.10
C GLU A 369 -11.96 -0.51 -10.48
N TYR A 370 -12.53 0.50 -11.13
CA TYR A 370 -13.74 1.15 -10.64
C TYR A 370 -14.94 0.20 -10.64
N ILE A 371 -15.13 -0.57 -11.72
CA ILE A 371 -16.18 -1.59 -11.80
C ILE A 371 -15.95 -2.63 -10.70
N ARG A 372 -14.71 -3.11 -10.51
CA ARG A 372 -14.34 -4.08 -9.47
C ARG A 372 -14.68 -3.59 -8.07
N MET A 373 -14.34 -2.34 -7.74
CA MET A 373 -14.59 -1.75 -6.43
C MET A 373 -16.09 -1.59 -6.14
N ILE A 374 -16.89 -1.27 -7.15
CA ILE A 374 -18.36 -1.18 -7.00
C ILE A 374 -18.96 -2.59 -6.85
N ALA A 375 -18.53 -3.55 -7.68
CA ALA A 375 -18.98 -4.94 -7.66
C ALA A 375 -18.69 -5.66 -6.33
N THR A 376 -17.66 -5.24 -5.59
CA THR A 376 -17.25 -5.84 -4.31
C THR A 376 -17.51 -4.94 -3.10
N GLY A 377 -18.14 -3.79 -3.30
CA GLY A 377 -18.38 -2.80 -2.24
C GLY A 377 -19.52 -3.22 -1.31
N GLU A 378 -19.22 -3.43 -0.03
CA GLU A 378 -20.21 -3.85 0.99
C GLU A 378 -21.34 -2.83 1.17
N ASN A 379 -21.01 -1.53 1.06
CA ASN A 379 -21.95 -0.43 1.27
C ASN A 379 -22.73 -0.01 0.01
N VAL A 380 -22.49 -0.66 -1.14
CA VAL A 380 -23.16 -0.36 -2.41
C VAL A 380 -24.54 -1.05 -2.45
N PRO A 381 -25.61 -0.38 -2.92
CA PRO A 381 -26.92 -1.02 -3.10
C PRO A 381 -26.83 -2.33 -3.90
N GLU A 382 -27.59 -3.35 -3.48
CA GLU A 382 -27.51 -4.71 -4.05
C GLU A 382 -27.68 -4.74 -5.57
N ASP A 383 -28.70 -4.04 -6.07
CA ASP A 383 -29.03 -3.97 -7.51
C ASP A 383 -27.89 -3.35 -8.33
N VAL A 384 -27.22 -2.34 -7.77
CA VAL A 384 -26.03 -1.76 -8.36
C VAL A 384 -24.88 -2.76 -8.29
N ARG A 385 -24.64 -3.38 -7.14
CA ARG A 385 -23.54 -4.33 -6.96
C ARG A 385 -23.65 -5.52 -7.93
N GLU A 386 -24.84 -6.12 -8.05
CA GLU A 386 -25.13 -7.20 -9.00
C GLU A 386 -24.85 -6.77 -10.45
N LYS A 387 -25.34 -5.58 -10.87
CA LYS A 387 -25.06 -5.04 -12.22
C LYS A 387 -23.56 -4.96 -12.52
N PHE A 388 -22.77 -4.44 -11.57
CA PHE A 388 -21.33 -4.29 -11.77
C PHE A 388 -20.59 -5.63 -11.63
N ALA A 389 -21.09 -6.58 -10.82
CA ALA A 389 -20.58 -7.94 -10.72
C ALA A 389 -20.75 -8.72 -12.04
N ASP A 390 -21.93 -8.67 -12.67
CA ASP A 390 -22.18 -9.27 -13.99
C ASP A 390 -21.21 -8.73 -15.06
N ARG A 391 -20.93 -7.43 -14.99
CA ARG A 391 -19.96 -6.79 -15.87
C ARG A 391 -18.54 -7.26 -15.60
N MET A 392 -18.15 -7.38 -14.33
CA MET A 392 -16.84 -7.93 -13.96
C MET A 392 -16.67 -9.37 -14.40
N GLU A 393 -17.70 -10.20 -14.28
CA GLU A 393 -17.67 -11.59 -14.74
C GLU A 393 -17.48 -11.67 -16.26
N THR A 394 -18.04 -10.73 -17.01
CA THR A 394 -17.79 -10.60 -18.45
C THR A 394 -16.33 -10.17 -18.76
N LEU A 395 -15.74 -9.29 -17.95
CA LEU A 395 -14.39 -8.76 -18.16
C LEU A 395 -13.28 -9.71 -17.69
N CYS A 396 -13.51 -10.44 -16.61
CA CYS A 396 -12.61 -11.42 -16.03
C CYS A 396 -13.45 -12.53 -15.38
N PRO A 397 -13.78 -13.60 -16.13
CA PRO A 397 -14.56 -14.70 -15.57
C PRO A 397 -13.88 -15.32 -14.33
N GLY A 398 -14.67 -15.55 -13.27
CA GLY A 398 -14.17 -16.07 -12.01
C GLY A 398 -13.33 -15.08 -11.19
N TYR A 399 -13.50 -13.77 -11.39
CA TYR A 399 -12.74 -12.74 -10.68
C TYR A 399 -12.93 -12.82 -9.15
N GLU A 400 -14.11 -13.22 -8.67
CA GLU A 400 -14.41 -13.33 -7.24
C GLU A 400 -13.50 -14.35 -6.54
N ASP A 401 -13.21 -15.48 -7.19
CA ASP A 401 -12.29 -16.49 -6.69
C ASP A 401 -10.86 -15.95 -6.59
N LEU A 402 -10.44 -15.11 -7.56
CA LEU A 402 -9.12 -14.48 -7.56
C LEU A 402 -9.00 -13.45 -6.43
N LEU A 403 -10.09 -12.76 -6.06
CA LEU A 403 -10.10 -11.75 -5.00
C LEU A 403 -10.26 -12.36 -3.60
N SER A 404 -11.33 -13.10 -3.38
CA SER A 404 -11.78 -13.53 -2.04
C SER A 404 -10.97 -14.70 -1.47
N ARG A 405 -10.43 -15.57 -2.33
CA ARG A 405 -9.79 -16.80 -1.88
C ARG A 405 -8.45 -16.51 -1.21
N GLU A 406 -8.28 -16.95 0.04
CA GLU A 406 -7.00 -16.88 0.78
C GLU A 406 -5.98 -17.89 0.25
N LYS A 407 -6.45 -19.08 -0.12
CA LYS A 407 -5.61 -20.19 -0.57
C LYS A 407 -4.95 -19.88 -1.92
N TYR A 408 -3.65 -20.13 -2.00
CA TYR A 408 -2.89 -20.05 -3.24
C TYR A 408 -3.30 -21.17 -4.22
N THR A 409 -3.47 -20.79 -5.49
CA THR A 409 -3.99 -21.61 -6.60
C THR A 409 -3.11 -21.55 -7.85
N ASN A 410 -2.05 -20.74 -7.85
CA ASN A 410 -1.14 -20.58 -8.98
C ASN A 410 -1.85 -20.29 -10.33
N PRO A 411 -2.71 -19.25 -10.41
CA PRO A 411 -3.41 -18.90 -11.64
C PRO A 411 -2.42 -18.46 -12.75
N PRO A 412 -2.70 -18.78 -14.02
CA PRO A 412 -1.92 -18.33 -15.16
C PRO A 412 -2.08 -16.81 -15.32
N GLY A 413 -1.06 -16.04 -14.95
CA GLY A 413 -1.06 -14.57 -15.01
C GLY A 413 -1.15 -13.86 -13.66
N GLY A 414 -1.36 -14.59 -12.56
CA GLY A 414 -1.38 -14.03 -11.21
C GLY A 414 -2.76 -13.59 -10.73
N TYR A 415 -2.83 -12.56 -9.89
CA TYR A 415 -4.03 -12.27 -9.08
C TYR A 415 -4.63 -10.87 -9.29
N ASN A 416 -3.98 -10.00 -10.06
CA ASN A 416 -4.49 -8.65 -10.27
C ASN A 416 -5.59 -8.63 -11.33
N VAL A 417 -6.85 -8.72 -10.89
CA VAL A 417 -8.04 -8.80 -11.76
C VAL A 417 -8.07 -7.71 -12.83
N SER A 418 -7.82 -6.45 -12.44
CA SER A 418 -7.88 -5.30 -13.35
C SER A 418 -6.87 -5.39 -14.48
N TRP A 419 -5.69 -5.95 -14.21
CA TRP A 419 -4.67 -6.21 -15.23
C TRP A 419 -4.93 -7.48 -16.03
N LEU A 420 -5.53 -8.51 -15.43
CA LEU A 420 -5.92 -9.75 -16.12
C LEU A 420 -7.04 -9.53 -17.14
N SER A 421 -7.89 -8.51 -16.95
CA SER A 421 -8.90 -8.08 -17.94
C SER A 421 -8.30 -7.41 -19.19
N LEU A 422 -7.01 -7.08 -19.16
CA LEU A 422 -6.29 -6.45 -20.27
C LEU A 422 -5.52 -7.50 -21.07
N ASN A 423 -5.47 -7.35 -22.39
CA ASN A 423 -4.57 -8.17 -23.20
C ASN A 423 -3.11 -7.69 -23.03
N PRO A 424 -2.10 -8.49 -23.45
CA PRO A 424 -0.70 -8.13 -23.28
C PRO A 424 -0.32 -6.74 -23.82
N ALA A 425 -0.81 -6.31 -24.98
CA ALA A 425 -0.49 -4.99 -25.53
C ALA A 425 -1.10 -3.83 -24.71
N GLU A 426 -2.30 -4.02 -24.16
CA GLU A 426 -2.90 -3.06 -23.22
C GLU A 426 -2.11 -2.98 -21.92
N GLN A 427 -1.64 -4.13 -21.41
CA GLN A 427 -0.77 -4.17 -20.22
C GLN A 427 0.52 -3.36 -20.45
N GLU A 428 1.15 -3.45 -21.63
CA GLU A 428 2.32 -2.60 -21.95
C GLU A 428 1.98 -1.12 -21.92
N ALA A 429 0.88 -0.75 -22.57
CA ALA A 429 0.47 0.63 -22.68
C ALA A 429 0.19 1.21 -21.27
N ALA A 430 -0.33 0.40 -20.36
CA ALA A 430 -0.53 0.75 -18.97
C ALA A 430 0.80 0.86 -18.18
N GLU A 431 1.74 -0.07 -18.39
CA GLU A 431 3.10 0.00 -17.82
C GLU A 431 3.85 1.26 -18.27
N VAL A 432 3.74 1.61 -19.55
CA VAL A 432 4.33 2.82 -20.13
C VAL A 432 3.72 4.08 -19.51
N TYR A 433 2.41 4.08 -19.26
CA TYR A 433 1.77 5.20 -18.57
C TYR A 433 2.34 5.38 -17.15
N MET A 434 2.43 4.31 -16.36
CA MET A 434 3.01 4.38 -15.02
C MET A 434 4.49 4.78 -15.07
N LEU A 435 5.25 4.28 -16.04
CA LEU A 435 6.65 4.68 -16.26
C LEU A 435 6.74 6.18 -16.53
N GLY A 436 5.86 6.75 -17.36
CA GLY A 436 5.80 8.19 -17.58
C GLY A 436 5.57 8.98 -16.29
N ARG A 437 4.70 8.48 -15.39
CA ARG A 437 4.46 9.09 -14.07
C ARG A 437 5.69 9.00 -13.16
N VAL A 438 6.40 7.87 -13.17
CA VAL A 438 7.66 7.70 -12.43
C VAL A 438 8.75 8.61 -12.98
N LEU A 439 8.91 8.70 -14.31
CA LEU A 439 9.85 9.61 -14.95
C LEU A 439 9.57 11.06 -14.53
N TRP A 440 8.31 11.49 -14.52
CA TRP A 440 7.94 12.81 -14.00
C TRP A 440 8.41 13.01 -12.56
N CYS A 441 8.19 12.03 -11.67
CA CYS A 441 8.62 12.12 -10.28
C CYS A 441 10.14 12.26 -10.14
N LEU A 442 10.90 11.49 -10.93
CA LEU A 442 12.37 11.56 -10.95
C LEU A 442 12.88 12.92 -11.43
N PHE A 443 12.31 13.45 -12.52
CA PHE A 443 12.79 14.69 -13.13
C PHE A 443 12.33 15.96 -12.40
N GLU A 444 11.18 15.92 -11.73
CA GLU A 444 10.74 17.00 -10.83
C GLU A 444 11.35 16.89 -9.42
N GLY A 445 11.85 15.71 -9.04
CA GLY A 445 12.46 15.48 -7.73
C GLY A 445 11.43 15.41 -6.61
N VAL A 446 10.38 14.60 -6.78
CA VAL A 446 9.24 14.47 -5.86
C VAL A 446 8.89 13.00 -5.61
N SER A 447 8.20 12.70 -4.49
CA SER A 447 7.87 11.32 -4.10
C SER A 447 6.76 10.67 -4.94
N ALA A 448 5.78 11.45 -5.37
CA ALA A 448 4.56 10.97 -6.01
C ALA A 448 3.96 12.05 -6.93
N PRO A 449 3.07 11.69 -7.87
CA PRO A 449 2.47 12.63 -8.81
C PRO A 449 1.40 13.54 -8.20
N GLN A 450 0.89 13.22 -7.01
CA GLN A 450 -0.05 14.05 -6.25
C GLN A 450 0.67 14.87 -5.19
N LYS A 451 0.10 16.03 -4.83
CA LYS A 451 0.65 16.88 -3.77
C LYS A 451 0.61 16.19 -2.40
N ALA A 452 -0.55 15.58 -2.12
CA ALA A 452 -0.83 14.86 -0.90
C ALA A 452 -1.79 13.71 -1.22
N THR A 453 -1.28 12.49 -1.13
CA THR A 453 -2.12 11.29 -1.24
C THR A 453 -3.01 11.19 -0.01
N ILE A 454 -4.25 10.73 -0.16
CA ILE A 454 -5.24 10.77 0.93
C ILE A 454 -4.91 9.74 2.02
N TRP A 455 -4.42 8.57 1.62
CA TRP A 455 -4.13 7.42 2.49
C TRP A 455 -2.78 7.50 3.20
N ILE A 456 -1.86 8.32 2.68
CA ILE A 456 -0.49 8.40 3.16
C ILE A 456 0.00 9.85 3.17
N SER A 457 0.61 10.25 4.28
CA SER A 457 1.46 11.44 4.32
C SER A 457 2.88 11.03 4.06
N TYR A 458 3.45 11.44 2.93
CA TYR A 458 4.88 11.25 2.69
C TYR A 458 5.70 12.11 3.64
N ARG A 459 6.99 11.78 3.80
CA ARG A 459 7.92 12.62 4.58
C ARG A 459 8.13 13.97 3.90
N TRP A 460 8.09 13.97 2.57
CA TRP A 460 8.32 15.12 1.71
C TRP A 460 7.14 15.27 0.74
N GLU A 461 6.11 16.01 1.15
CA GLU A 461 4.99 16.33 0.28
C GLU A 461 5.33 17.48 -0.66
N SER A 462 5.01 17.29 -1.94
CA SER A 462 5.35 18.26 -2.98
C SER A 462 4.24 19.30 -3.14
N PRO A 463 4.55 20.59 -3.32
CA PRO A 463 3.56 21.56 -3.75
C PRO A 463 3.19 21.42 -5.25
N LEU A 464 3.94 20.60 -6.00
CA LEU A 464 3.74 20.34 -7.42
C LEU A 464 2.84 19.12 -7.63
N GLN A 465 2.00 19.16 -8.66
CA GLN A 465 1.09 18.08 -9.03
C GLN A 465 1.26 17.77 -10.51
N PHE A 466 1.28 16.49 -10.87
CA PHE A 466 1.24 16.07 -12.26
C PHE A 466 -0.06 16.58 -12.92
N PRO A 467 -0.03 17.12 -14.16
CA PRO A 467 1.08 17.13 -15.12
C PRO A 467 1.90 18.43 -15.13
N ALA A 468 1.87 19.25 -14.08
CA ALA A 468 2.65 20.48 -14.07
C ALA A 468 4.16 20.17 -14.05
N TYR A 469 4.93 20.90 -14.86
CA TYR A 469 6.39 20.79 -14.92
C TYR A 469 7.05 22.04 -14.34
N ARG A 470 8.14 21.87 -13.60
CA ARG A 470 8.98 22.97 -13.13
C ARG A 470 10.43 22.78 -13.56
N ARG A 471 10.98 21.59 -13.37
CA ARG A 471 12.41 21.30 -13.56
C ARG A 471 12.71 20.43 -14.78
N THR A 472 11.74 19.64 -15.23
CA THR A 472 11.95 18.65 -16.30
C THR A 472 12.39 19.31 -17.61
N PRO A 473 13.44 18.83 -18.30
CA PRO A 473 13.85 19.30 -19.63
C PRO A 473 12.77 19.05 -20.70
N GLU A 474 12.65 19.93 -21.68
CA GLU A 474 11.58 19.88 -22.70
C GLU A 474 11.50 18.55 -23.46
N ALA A 475 12.64 17.97 -23.84
CA ALA A 475 12.66 16.67 -24.52
C ALA A 475 12.07 15.54 -23.65
N ILE A 476 12.33 15.59 -22.34
CA ILE A 476 11.77 14.63 -21.37
C ILE A 476 10.29 14.91 -21.12
N ARG A 477 9.85 16.17 -21.09
CA ARG A 477 8.42 16.52 -21.00
C ARG A 477 7.64 15.90 -22.14
N ARG A 478 8.13 16.01 -23.39
CA ARG A 478 7.49 15.40 -24.57
C ARG A 478 7.39 13.88 -24.45
N LEU A 479 8.43 13.22 -23.95
CA LEU A 479 8.41 11.77 -23.72
C LEU A 479 7.40 11.39 -22.62
N ILE A 480 7.38 12.11 -21.50
CA ILE A 480 6.42 11.87 -20.42
C ILE A 480 4.99 12.08 -20.93
N ASP A 481 4.74 13.15 -21.67
CA ASP A 481 3.43 13.44 -22.25
C ASP A 481 3.00 12.38 -23.27
N SER A 482 3.93 11.82 -24.05
CA SER A 482 3.62 10.71 -24.97
C SER A 482 3.30 9.42 -24.22
N CYS A 483 4.04 9.13 -23.15
CA CYS A 483 3.80 7.96 -22.30
C CYS A 483 2.46 8.06 -21.56
N THR A 484 2.05 9.27 -21.19
CA THR A 484 0.84 9.53 -20.38
C THR A 484 -0.36 10.00 -21.20
N LYS A 485 -0.36 9.79 -22.52
CA LYS A 485 -1.53 10.06 -23.37
C LYS A 485 -2.77 9.33 -22.82
N GLY A 486 -3.91 10.02 -22.87
CA GLY A 486 -5.16 9.55 -22.28
C GLY A 486 -5.34 9.88 -20.79
N ARG A 487 -4.35 10.51 -20.14
CA ARG A 487 -4.47 10.95 -18.73
C ARG A 487 -5.78 11.69 -18.46
N ARG A 488 -6.37 11.40 -17.31
CA ARG A 488 -7.61 12.02 -16.83
C ARG A 488 -7.34 12.87 -15.58
N PRO A 489 -8.17 13.90 -15.31
CA PRO A 489 -8.18 14.57 -14.02
C PRO A 489 -8.45 13.55 -12.90
N THR A 490 -7.77 13.72 -11.78
CA THR A 490 -7.96 12.90 -10.57
C THR A 490 -8.80 13.66 -9.54
N LEU A 491 -9.36 12.95 -8.56
CA LEU A 491 -10.24 13.53 -7.53
C LEU A 491 -9.54 14.65 -6.73
N ASP A 492 -8.22 14.56 -6.54
CA ASP A 492 -7.38 15.57 -5.89
C ASP A 492 -7.29 16.91 -6.63
N THR A 493 -7.94 17.06 -7.79
CA THR A 493 -8.17 18.36 -8.43
C THR A 493 -9.31 19.13 -7.77
N THR A 494 -10.25 18.45 -7.12
CA THR A 494 -11.45 19.03 -6.49
C THR A 494 -11.49 18.79 -4.98
N VAL A 495 -11.07 17.62 -4.50
CA VAL A 495 -11.04 17.26 -3.06
C VAL A 495 -9.61 16.95 -2.65
N VAL A 496 -9.02 17.80 -1.82
CA VAL A 496 -7.61 17.66 -1.39
C VAL A 496 -7.51 17.33 0.08
N ARG A 497 -6.47 16.55 0.45
CA ARG A 497 -6.11 16.36 1.85
C ARG A 497 -5.27 17.54 2.35
N GLN A 498 -5.66 18.09 3.50
CA GLN A 498 -4.87 19.04 4.27
C GLN A 498 -4.76 18.56 5.72
N GLY A 499 -3.58 18.05 6.08
CA GLY A 499 -3.39 17.39 7.36
C GLY A 499 -4.27 16.14 7.47
N SER A 500 -5.11 16.08 8.51
CA SER A 500 -6.07 14.98 8.75
C SER A 500 -7.50 15.29 8.26
N ARG A 501 -7.65 16.24 7.33
CA ARG A 501 -8.95 16.65 6.80
C ARG A 501 -8.97 16.62 5.27
N LEU A 502 -10.16 16.43 4.72
CA LEU A 502 -10.49 16.69 3.33
C LEU A 502 -11.19 18.03 3.20
N VAL A 503 -10.73 18.81 2.23
CA VAL A 503 -11.23 20.14 1.90
C VAL A 503 -11.43 20.27 0.40
N LEU A 504 -12.25 21.22 -0.02
CA LEU A 504 -12.41 21.54 -1.43
C LEU A 504 -11.21 22.36 -1.92
N SER A 505 -10.72 22.03 -3.11
CA SER A 505 -9.58 22.69 -3.73
C SER A 505 -9.84 24.19 -3.89
N GLY A 506 -8.93 25.03 -3.38
CA GLY A 506 -9.03 26.49 -3.46
C GLY A 506 -9.94 27.16 -2.43
N GLN A 507 -10.52 26.41 -1.47
CA GLN A 507 -11.30 26.96 -0.37
C GLN A 507 -10.55 26.90 0.96
N ASP A 508 -10.89 27.80 1.90
CA ASP A 508 -10.39 27.72 3.26
C ASP A 508 -10.94 26.44 3.95
N PRO A 509 -10.10 25.66 4.65
CA PRO A 509 -10.55 24.54 5.48
C PRO A 509 -11.69 24.84 6.45
N SER A 510 -11.89 26.09 6.89
CA SER A 510 -13.01 26.49 7.74
C SER A 510 -14.34 26.57 7.00
N GLU A 511 -14.32 26.70 5.67
CA GLU A 511 -15.52 26.88 4.83
C GLU A 511 -16.00 25.57 4.18
N ALA A 512 -15.14 24.55 4.12
CA ALA A 512 -15.46 23.26 3.51
C ALA A 512 -16.34 22.39 4.44
N THR A 513 -17.67 22.47 4.27
CA THR A 513 -18.63 21.59 4.97
C THR A 513 -18.47 20.13 4.54
N ARG A 514 -18.88 19.20 5.41
CA ARG A 514 -18.85 17.75 5.10
C ARG A 514 -19.72 17.44 3.88
N GLU A 515 -20.88 18.07 3.84
CA GLU A 515 -21.89 17.93 2.80
C GLU A 515 -21.35 18.37 1.45
N ALA A 516 -20.66 19.52 1.39
CA ALA A 516 -20.07 20.01 0.16
C ALA A 516 -18.98 19.06 -0.39
N VAL A 517 -18.14 18.48 0.49
CA VAL A 517 -17.13 17.49 0.08
C VAL A 517 -17.78 16.23 -0.49
N LEU A 518 -18.81 15.71 0.19
CA LEU A 518 -19.56 14.53 -0.26
C LEU A 518 -20.25 14.77 -1.60
N ASP A 519 -20.91 15.92 -1.78
CA ASP A 519 -21.63 16.24 -3.02
C ASP A 519 -20.68 16.41 -4.20
N VAL A 520 -19.54 17.08 -4.00
CA VAL A 520 -18.49 17.22 -5.03
C VAL A 520 -17.90 15.88 -5.40
N ALA A 521 -17.57 15.03 -4.41
CA ALA A 521 -17.00 13.72 -4.65
C ALA A 521 -17.99 12.80 -5.37
N ARG A 522 -19.25 12.76 -4.94
CA ARG A 522 -20.30 12.00 -5.64
C ARG A 522 -20.43 12.46 -7.09
N THR A 523 -20.56 13.76 -7.32
CA THR A 523 -20.68 14.32 -8.68
C THR A 523 -19.49 13.92 -9.56
N TRP A 524 -18.28 13.97 -9.01
CA TRP A 524 -17.06 13.56 -9.69
C TRP A 524 -17.09 12.06 -10.01
N TRP A 525 -17.40 11.21 -9.03
CA TRP A 525 -17.44 9.75 -9.21
C TRP A 525 -18.55 9.30 -10.15
N THR A 526 -19.73 9.91 -10.11
CA THR A 526 -20.79 9.63 -11.09
C THR A 526 -20.31 9.88 -12.53
N LYS A 527 -19.56 10.96 -12.75
CA LYS A 527 -18.98 11.25 -14.07
C LYS A 527 -17.89 10.25 -14.46
N GLU A 528 -17.00 9.91 -13.54
CA GLU A 528 -15.88 9.01 -13.83
C GLU A 528 -16.31 7.55 -13.99
N VAL A 529 -17.27 7.07 -13.20
CA VAL A 529 -17.88 5.74 -13.36
C VAL A 529 -18.60 5.66 -14.71
N ARG A 530 -19.38 6.69 -15.07
CA ARG A 530 -20.02 6.73 -16.39
C ARG A 530 -19.00 6.68 -17.53
N TRP A 531 -17.91 7.42 -17.41
CA TRP A 531 -16.84 7.35 -18.41
C TRP A 531 -16.22 5.95 -18.47
N ALA A 532 -15.98 5.30 -17.34
CA ALA A 532 -15.44 3.95 -17.29
C ALA A 532 -16.39 2.95 -17.97
N GLU A 533 -17.70 3.07 -17.71
CA GLU A 533 -18.73 2.27 -18.39
C GLU A 533 -18.69 2.49 -19.91
N ASP A 534 -18.73 3.75 -20.37
CA ASP A 534 -18.72 4.10 -21.79
C ASP A 534 -17.42 3.59 -22.48
N TYR A 535 -16.28 3.72 -21.80
CA TYR A 535 -14.98 3.24 -22.31
C TYR A 535 -14.96 1.72 -22.47
N LEU A 536 -15.45 0.98 -21.47
CA LEU A 536 -15.48 -0.48 -21.49
C LEU A 536 -16.48 -1.02 -22.54
N ASP A 537 -17.62 -0.36 -22.74
CA ASP A 537 -18.59 -0.70 -23.78
C ASP A 537 -18.00 -0.46 -25.18
N MET A 538 -17.35 0.69 -25.39
CA MET A 538 -16.62 0.98 -26.62
C MET A 538 -15.54 -0.07 -26.89
N ARG A 539 -14.73 -0.40 -25.88
CA ARG A 539 -13.67 -1.41 -25.97
C ARG A 539 -14.25 -2.76 -26.40
N GLN A 540 -15.29 -3.24 -25.71
CA GLN A 540 -15.90 -4.54 -26.00
C GLN A 540 -16.52 -4.59 -27.39
N SER A 541 -17.21 -3.52 -27.81
CA SER A 541 -17.79 -3.39 -29.15
C SER A 541 -16.71 -3.41 -30.24
N GLN A 542 -15.63 -2.65 -30.07
CA GLN A 542 -14.52 -2.62 -31.03
C GLN A 542 -13.71 -3.92 -31.04
N MET A 543 -13.59 -4.60 -29.90
CA MET A 543 -12.98 -5.95 -29.87
C MET A 543 -13.82 -6.95 -30.66
N ALA A 544 -15.15 -6.92 -30.47
CA ALA A 544 -16.07 -7.81 -31.20
C ALA A 544 -16.07 -7.54 -32.72
N SER A 545 -15.86 -6.29 -33.15
CA SER A 545 -15.75 -5.93 -34.57
C SER A 545 -14.32 -6.04 -35.14
N GLY A 546 -13.33 -6.41 -34.33
CA GLY A 546 -11.92 -6.50 -34.73
C GLY A 546 -11.23 -5.14 -34.99
N GLN A 547 -11.82 -4.04 -34.51
CA GLN A 547 -11.34 -2.67 -34.71
C GLN A 547 -10.52 -2.14 -33.52
N TRP A 548 -10.50 -2.84 -32.40
CA TRP A 548 -9.75 -2.41 -31.21
C TRP A 548 -8.25 -2.47 -31.46
N ASN A 549 -7.56 -1.33 -31.31
CA ASN A 549 -6.13 -1.21 -31.61
C ASN A 549 -5.21 -1.65 -30.44
N TYR A 550 -5.79 -2.09 -29.32
CA TYR A 550 -5.09 -2.53 -28.10
C TYR A 550 -4.12 -1.51 -27.48
N ASN A 551 -4.09 -0.28 -28.01
CA ASN A 551 -3.32 0.88 -27.54
C ASN A 551 -4.11 2.15 -27.93
N PRO A 552 -5.28 2.39 -27.31
CA PRO A 552 -6.24 3.40 -27.76
C PRO A 552 -5.68 4.82 -27.70
N TYR A 553 -4.61 5.03 -26.96
CA TYR A 553 -3.97 6.34 -26.76
C TYR A 553 -2.66 6.50 -27.53
N ASP A 554 -2.26 5.52 -28.34
CA ASP A 554 -1.03 5.58 -29.15
C ASP A 554 0.20 5.95 -28.30
N ARG A 555 0.35 5.23 -27.18
CA ARG A 555 1.53 5.34 -26.30
C ARG A 555 2.70 4.57 -26.92
N PRO A 556 3.94 5.02 -26.76
CA PRO A 556 5.11 4.28 -27.21
C PRO A 556 5.21 2.92 -26.48
N LYS A 557 5.96 1.98 -27.04
CA LYS A 557 6.34 0.73 -26.39
C LYS A 557 7.45 0.95 -25.37
N LEU A 558 7.63 0.02 -24.42
CA LEU A 558 8.68 0.10 -23.40
C LEU A 558 10.09 0.22 -24.01
N ARG A 559 10.37 -0.58 -25.05
CA ARG A 559 11.63 -0.50 -25.81
C ARG A 559 11.84 0.88 -26.45
N GLU A 560 10.78 1.49 -26.97
CA GLU A 560 10.85 2.81 -27.61
C GLU A 560 11.13 3.89 -26.57
N VAL A 561 10.49 3.83 -25.39
CA VAL A 561 10.78 4.73 -24.27
C VAL A 561 12.23 4.61 -23.83
N LEU A 562 12.73 3.38 -23.64
CA LEU A 562 14.13 3.14 -23.26
C LEU A 562 15.11 3.70 -24.31
N GLN A 563 14.82 3.51 -25.59
CA GLN A 563 15.66 4.04 -26.66
C GLN A 563 15.62 5.58 -26.71
N GLN A 564 14.45 6.19 -26.55
CA GLN A 564 14.31 7.64 -26.52
C GLN A 564 15.05 8.25 -25.31
N LEU A 565 14.99 7.63 -24.14
CA LEU A 565 15.78 8.08 -22.97
C LEU A 565 17.28 8.08 -23.27
N LYS A 566 17.80 7.05 -23.96
CA LYS A 566 19.22 6.99 -24.37
C LYS A 566 19.57 8.12 -25.34
N THR A 567 18.74 8.35 -26.35
CA THR A 567 18.94 9.43 -27.33
C THR A 567 18.93 10.79 -26.64
N ILE A 568 17.93 11.08 -25.80
CA ILE A 568 17.84 12.35 -25.08
C ILE A 568 19.04 12.56 -24.15
N LYS A 569 19.49 11.51 -23.43
CA LYS A 569 20.69 11.58 -22.58
C LYS A 569 21.92 12.01 -23.39
N ALA A 570 22.11 11.40 -24.56
CA ALA A 570 23.23 11.70 -25.46
C ALA A 570 23.15 13.12 -26.03
N ASP A 571 21.97 13.54 -26.51
CA ASP A 571 21.74 14.87 -27.07
C ASP A 571 21.96 15.98 -26.03
N MET A 572 21.63 15.71 -24.77
CA MET A 572 21.86 16.64 -23.65
C MET A 572 23.30 16.64 -23.15
N GLY A 573 24.19 15.79 -23.67
CA GLY A 573 25.59 15.71 -23.22
C GLY A 573 25.74 15.26 -21.77
N VAL A 574 24.75 14.53 -21.23
CA VAL A 574 24.79 14.01 -19.85
C VAL A 574 25.70 12.78 -19.84
N ILE A 575 26.91 12.94 -19.30
CA ILE A 575 27.90 11.86 -19.16
C ILE A 575 27.44 10.89 -18.08
#